data_AF-A0AAD4D164-F1
#
_entry.id   AF-A0AAD4D164-F1
#
_cell.length_a   1.000
_cell.length_b   1.000
_cell.length_c   1.000
_cell.angle_alpha   90.00
_cell.angle_beta   90.00
_cell.angle_gamma   90.00
#
_symmetry.space_group_name_H-M   'P 1'
#
loop_
_entity.id
_entity.type
_entity.pdbx_description
1 polymer ?
#
loop_
_entity_poly.entity_id
_entity_poly.type
_entity_poly.pdbx_seq_one_letter_code
_entity_poly.pdbx_strand_id
1 'polypeptide(L)'
;INSGKLGSGRWAALRYQGSRTTDYDPGLYKNQILGANPKDEPMSQLITFMKDLQDWDSASTGGVDYWNQHLDLQGFLRSMAVEYLTGAWDAFWWKANNYFMYFNPQHEVWQLIPTDFDHTFNNNGNRSDVETTYKKYGKAIPVGGKPDFPLVNKVIYENKDTNREFENILLTTTKGVFNNGVLDARIDAYVAQIEQDVAWDYSIDRSHRPGKNPAYTIATFRKSINGPDKSLKAWISGRAKSVPGQIGGSSA
;
A
#
# COMPACT_ATOMS: atom_id res chain seq x y z
N ILE A 1 14.28 -7.86 0.26
CA ILE A 1 13.44 -9.08 0.33
C ILE A 1 12.14 -8.80 -0.43
N ASN A 2 11.72 -9.68 -1.34
CA ASN A 2 10.46 -9.56 -2.10
C ASN A 2 9.32 -10.28 -1.37
N SER A 3 8.13 -9.67 -1.32
CA SER A 3 6.90 -10.30 -0.87
C SER A 3 6.19 -11.01 -2.03
N GLY A 4 5.83 -12.28 -1.87
CA GLY A 4 5.05 -13.04 -2.86
C GLY A 4 3.64 -13.39 -2.37
N LYS A 5 2.73 -13.67 -3.32
CA LYS A 5 1.40 -14.25 -3.05
C LYS A 5 1.49 -15.78 -3.09
N LEU A 6 1.05 -16.45 -2.03
CA LEU A 6 0.68 -17.86 -2.08
C LEU A 6 -0.82 -18.00 -1.79
N GLY A 7 -1.51 -18.83 -2.59
CA GLY A 7 -2.86 -19.26 -2.24
C GLY A 7 -2.85 -19.98 -0.88
N SER A 8 -3.92 -19.82 -0.10
CA SER A 8 -4.14 -20.34 1.28
C SER A 8 -3.51 -19.54 2.44
N GLY A 9 -4.13 -18.42 2.84
CA GLY A 9 -4.01 -17.84 4.19
C GLY A 9 -2.61 -17.39 4.67
N ARG A 10 -1.61 -17.37 3.78
CA ARG A 10 -0.21 -17.03 4.05
C ARG A 10 0.07 -15.63 3.51
N TRP A 11 0.58 -14.76 4.39
CA TRP A 11 0.79 -13.33 4.12
C TRP A 11 2.20 -12.93 4.55
N ALA A 12 2.91 -12.14 3.74
CA ALA A 12 4.21 -11.57 4.11
C ALA A 12 4.01 -10.36 5.05
N ALA A 13 3.28 -10.54 6.16
CA ALA A 13 2.84 -9.47 7.06
C ALA A 13 3.89 -8.99 8.07
N LEU A 14 5.16 -9.36 7.89
CA LEU A 14 6.28 -9.02 8.79
C LEU A 14 6.04 -9.47 10.24
N ARG A 15 5.45 -10.65 10.41
CA ARG A 15 5.26 -11.30 11.72
C ARG A 15 6.48 -12.14 12.07
N TYR A 16 6.96 -12.01 13.30
CA TYR A 16 7.95 -12.92 13.85
C TYR A 16 7.37 -14.34 13.97
N GLN A 17 8.03 -15.32 13.35
CA GLN A 17 7.62 -16.74 13.34
C GLN A 17 8.64 -17.65 14.03
N GLY A 18 9.85 -17.16 14.26
CA GLY A 18 10.99 -17.90 14.77
C GLY A 18 12.29 -17.19 14.46
N SER A 19 13.39 -17.66 15.03
CA SER A 19 14.70 -17.00 14.94
C SER A 19 15.53 -17.44 13.74
N ARG A 20 15.09 -18.43 12.96
CA ARG A 20 15.82 -18.97 11.81
C ARG A 20 15.11 -18.68 10.50
N THR A 21 15.88 -18.56 9.43
CA THR A 21 15.38 -18.39 8.06
C THR A 21 14.41 -19.51 7.68
N THR A 22 14.67 -20.74 8.14
CA THR A 22 13.81 -21.91 7.87
C THR A 22 12.43 -21.83 8.51
N ASP A 23 12.22 -20.91 9.46
CA ASP A 23 10.93 -20.71 10.12
C ASP A 23 9.96 -19.90 9.24
N TYR A 24 10.42 -19.38 8.09
CA TYR A 24 9.67 -18.53 7.17
C TYR A 24 9.48 -19.21 5.81
N ASP A 25 8.32 -18.96 5.18
CA ASP A 25 7.99 -19.51 3.86
C ASP A 25 8.83 -18.82 2.76
N PRO A 26 9.67 -19.56 2.00
CA PRO A 26 10.51 -18.99 0.94
C PRO A 26 9.72 -18.44 -0.26
N GLY A 27 8.44 -18.83 -0.41
CA GLY A 27 7.53 -18.24 -1.40
C GLY A 27 6.92 -16.90 -0.95
N LEU A 28 6.93 -16.60 0.35
CA LEU A 28 6.52 -15.30 0.89
C LEU A 28 7.71 -14.35 1.03
N TYR A 29 8.84 -14.83 1.54
CA TYR A 29 10.02 -14.03 1.77
C TYR A 29 11.18 -14.57 0.96
N LYS A 30 11.52 -13.84 -0.10
CA LYS A 30 12.71 -14.16 -0.91
C LYS A 30 13.77 -13.08 -0.75
N ASN A 31 14.90 -13.43 -0.14
CA ASN A 31 16.06 -12.56 -0.15
C ASN A 31 16.67 -12.52 -1.58
N GLN A 32 16.81 -11.32 -2.13
CA GLN A 32 17.42 -11.08 -3.44
C GLN A 32 18.91 -10.70 -3.31
N ILE A 33 19.28 -10.03 -2.21
CA ILE A 33 20.61 -9.50 -1.96
C ILE A 33 20.96 -9.76 -0.51
N LEU A 34 21.97 -10.60 -0.30
CA LEU A 34 22.34 -11.09 1.04
C LEU A 34 22.73 -9.96 2.00
N GLY A 35 23.43 -8.93 1.51
CA GLY A 35 23.94 -7.86 2.37
C GLY A 35 24.91 -8.41 3.41
N ALA A 36 24.74 -8.00 4.67
CA ALA A 36 25.53 -8.47 5.80
C ALA A 36 25.03 -9.80 6.41
N ASN A 37 23.95 -10.37 5.89
CA ASN A 37 23.41 -11.62 6.43
C ASN A 37 24.36 -12.81 6.17
N PRO A 38 24.48 -13.77 7.10
CA PRO A 38 25.14 -15.04 6.84
C PRO A 38 24.48 -15.80 5.68
N LYS A 39 25.27 -16.56 4.90
CA LYS A 39 24.74 -17.33 3.75
C LYS A 39 23.74 -18.41 4.17
N ASP A 40 23.94 -19.00 5.34
CA ASP A 40 23.09 -20.01 5.96
C ASP A 40 21.88 -19.41 6.68
N GLU A 41 21.93 -18.12 7.04
CA GLU A 41 20.83 -17.38 7.65
C GLU A 41 20.50 -16.07 6.91
N PRO A 42 20.07 -16.15 5.63
CA PRO A 42 19.92 -14.98 4.77
C PRO A 42 18.80 -14.02 5.19
N MET A 43 17.93 -14.38 6.14
CA MET A 43 16.89 -13.49 6.66
C MET A 43 17.20 -12.89 8.02
N SER A 44 18.35 -13.22 8.65
CA SER A 44 18.63 -12.89 10.05
C SER A 44 18.32 -11.43 10.45
N GLN A 45 18.76 -10.44 9.67
CA GLN A 45 18.47 -9.03 9.97
C GLN A 45 16.97 -8.68 9.90
N LEU A 46 16.23 -9.25 8.94
CA LEU A 46 14.79 -8.99 8.84
C LEU A 46 14.04 -9.70 9.98
N ILE A 47 14.51 -10.88 10.38
CA ILE A 47 13.96 -11.63 11.52
C ILE A 47 14.13 -10.81 12.81
N THR A 48 15.30 -10.19 13.01
CA THR A 48 15.53 -9.26 14.13
C THR A 48 14.52 -8.11 14.10
N PHE A 49 14.35 -7.44 12.96
CA PHE A 49 13.34 -6.38 12.83
C PHE A 49 11.91 -6.86 13.16
N MET A 50 11.51 -8.05 12.69
CA MET A 50 10.20 -8.62 13.02
C MET A 50 10.08 -8.94 14.52
N LYS A 51 11.18 -9.34 15.16
CA LYS A 51 11.22 -9.58 16.62
C LYS A 51 11.11 -8.28 17.40
N ASP A 52 11.86 -7.25 17.01
CA ASP A 52 11.79 -5.91 17.60
C ASP A 52 10.37 -5.35 17.50
N LEU A 53 9.75 -5.49 16.32
CA LEU A 53 8.35 -5.13 16.09
C LEU A 53 7.37 -5.93 16.97
N GLN A 54 7.59 -7.22 17.15
CA GLN A 54 6.77 -8.06 18.03
C GLN A 54 6.89 -7.62 19.50
N ASP A 55 8.11 -7.33 19.96
CA ASP A 55 8.41 -7.06 21.38
C ASP A 55 8.11 -5.63 21.80
N TRP A 56 8.16 -4.67 20.88
CA TRP A 56 7.98 -3.27 21.18
C TRP A 56 6.60 -2.99 21.81
N ASP A 57 6.54 -2.29 22.94
CA ASP A 57 5.27 -1.89 23.54
C ASP A 57 4.66 -0.71 22.77
N SER A 58 3.58 -0.96 22.02
CA SER A 58 2.90 0.07 21.22
C SER A 58 2.22 1.14 22.06
N ALA A 59 2.00 0.90 23.35
CA ALA A 59 1.48 1.91 24.29
C ALA A 59 2.55 2.87 24.82
N SER A 60 3.83 2.59 24.56
CA SER A 60 4.94 3.44 25.00
C SER A 60 4.94 4.82 24.31
N THR A 61 5.37 5.84 25.05
CA THR A 61 5.67 7.16 24.47
C THR A 61 7.03 7.14 23.79
N GLY A 62 7.24 8.00 22.78
CA GLY A 62 8.50 8.06 22.03
C GLY A 62 8.57 7.07 20.87
N GLY A 63 7.43 6.60 20.38
CA GLY A 63 7.36 5.67 19.26
C GLY A 63 8.03 6.20 17.99
N VAL A 64 7.96 7.52 17.76
CA VAL A 64 8.62 8.17 16.62
C VAL A 64 10.15 7.99 16.68
N ASP A 65 10.76 8.30 17.83
CA ASP A 65 12.21 8.20 17.99
C ASP A 65 12.69 6.75 17.93
N TYR A 66 11.94 5.83 18.55
CA TYR A 66 12.23 4.40 18.48
C TYR A 66 12.20 3.91 17.03
N TRP A 67 11.13 4.17 16.29
CA TRP A 67 11.00 3.66 14.93
C TRP A 67 11.97 4.33 13.96
N ASN A 68 12.33 5.60 14.14
CA ASN A 68 13.38 6.24 13.32
C ASN A 68 14.76 5.57 13.44
N GLN A 69 15.01 4.78 14.49
CA GLN A 69 16.26 4.02 14.65
C GLN A 69 16.22 2.63 13.99
N HIS A 70 15.03 2.15 13.58
CA HIS A 70 14.84 0.78 13.05
C HIS A 70 14.25 0.77 11.64
N LEU A 71 13.53 1.83 11.27
CA LEU A 71 12.74 2.00 10.06
C LEU A 71 12.86 3.45 9.58
N ASP A 72 12.91 3.65 8.27
CA ASP A 72 12.57 4.94 7.65
C ASP A 72 11.07 5.19 7.86
N LEU A 73 10.74 5.66 9.07
CA LEU A 73 9.36 5.85 9.52
C LEU A 73 8.62 6.81 8.60
N GLN A 74 9.25 7.91 8.19
CA GLN A 74 8.63 8.89 7.31
C GLN A 74 8.33 8.30 5.92
N GLY A 75 9.27 7.55 5.33
CA GLY A 75 9.04 6.84 4.08
C GLY A 75 7.91 5.80 4.19
N PHE A 76 7.89 5.04 5.28
CA PHE A 76 6.83 4.07 5.58
C PHE A 76 5.45 4.75 5.71
N LEU A 77 5.32 5.78 6.56
CA LEU A 77 4.03 6.46 6.79
C LEU A 77 3.51 7.14 5.51
N ARG A 78 4.39 7.71 4.69
CA ARG A 78 4.02 8.24 3.35
C ARG A 78 3.54 7.15 2.42
N SER A 79 4.21 6.00 2.38
CA SER A 79 3.79 4.86 1.57
C SER A 79 2.41 4.36 1.99
N MET A 80 2.17 4.24 3.30
CA MET A 80 0.86 3.83 3.83
C MET A 80 -0.24 4.85 3.54
N ALA A 81 0.08 6.15 3.56
CA ALA A 81 -0.86 7.21 3.18
C ALA A 81 -1.22 7.12 1.69
N VAL A 82 -0.24 6.88 0.81
CA VAL A 82 -0.47 6.72 -0.63
C VAL A 82 -1.30 5.46 -0.90
N GLU A 83 -0.95 4.30 -0.34
CA GLU A 83 -1.74 3.07 -0.50
C GLU A 83 -3.19 3.25 -0.07
N TYR A 84 -3.43 3.91 1.06
CA TYR A 84 -4.77 4.21 1.56
C TYR A 84 -5.54 5.17 0.61
N LEU A 85 -4.88 6.24 0.17
CA LEU A 85 -5.48 7.24 -0.72
C LEU A 85 -5.85 6.65 -2.08
N THR A 86 -5.00 5.80 -2.64
CA THR A 86 -5.26 5.12 -3.91
C THR A 86 -6.19 3.93 -3.76
N GLY A 87 -6.41 3.43 -2.54
CA GLY A 87 -7.19 2.22 -2.29
C GLY A 87 -6.50 0.96 -2.82
N ALA A 88 -5.18 0.88 -2.67
CA ALA A 88 -4.35 -0.26 -3.04
C ALA A 88 -4.66 -1.49 -2.18
N TRP A 89 -5.77 -2.15 -2.51
CA TRP A 89 -6.40 -3.18 -1.70
C TRP A 89 -5.61 -4.50 -1.66
N ASP A 90 -4.67 -4.70 -2.58
CA ASP A 90 -3.78 -5.85 -2.62
C ASP A 90 -2.33 -5.52 -2.24
N ALA A 91 -2.10 -4.29 -1.75
CA ALA A 91 -0.83 -3.87 -1.17
C ALA A 91 -0.74 -4.23 0.32
N PHE A 92 0.08 -3.49 1.07
CA PHE A 92 0.51 -3.89 2.41
C PHE A 92 -0.65 -3.96 3.41
N TRP A 93 -1.53 -2.95 3.41
CA TRP A 93 -2.66 -2.82 4.34
C TRP A 93 -3.52 -4.10 4.46
N TRP A 94 -3.68 -4.84 3.37
CA TRP A 94 -4.74 -5.83 3.20
C TRP A 94 -4.23 -7.22 2.83
N LYS A 95 -3.22 -7.30 1.97
CA LYS A 95 -2.64 -8.57 1.51
C LYS A 95 -1.18 -8.73 1.93
N ALA A 96 -0.59 -7.74 2.60
CA ALA A 96 0.85 -7.72 2.92
C ALA A 96 1.68 -8.16 1.71
N ASN A 97 1.43 -7.51 0.58
CA ASN A 97 2.02 -7.83 -0.71
C ASN A 97 2.42 -6.53 -1.42
N ASN A 98 3.02 -6.66 -2.60
CA ASN A 98 3.42 -5.55 -3.46
C ASN A 98 4.40 -4.59 -2.77
N TYR A 99 5.39 -5.13 -2.07
CA TYR A 99 6.46 -4.32 -1.48
C TYR A 99 7.80 -5.08 -1.44
N PHE A 100 8.88 -4.30 -1.31
CA PHE A 100 10.18 -4.80 -0.89
C PHE A 100 10.55 -4.25 0.49
N MET A 101 11.20 -5.09 1.29
CA MET A 101 12.02 -4.60 2.42
C MET A 101 13.47 -4.45 1.97
N TYR A 102 14.01 -3.26 2.15
CA TYR A 102 15.40 -2.93 1.89
C TYR A 102 16.07 -2.47 3.19
N PHE A 103 17.19 -3.07 3.55
CA PHE A 103 18.00 -2.56 4.65
C PHE A 103 19.00 -1.56 4.08
N ASN A 104 18.90 -0.30 4.50
CA ASN A 104 19.79 0.75 4.04
C ASN A 104 21.08 0.72 4.86
N PRO A 105 22.23 0.33 4.26
CA PRO A 105 23.47 0.18 5.01
C PRO A 105 24.12 1.51 5.41
N GLN A 106 23.70 2.64 4.81
CA GLN A 106 24.21 3.96 5.15
C GLN A 106 23.51 4.55 6.39
N HIS A 107 22.21 4.28 6.53
CA HIS A 107 21.40 4.80 7.64
C HIS A 107 21.08 3.73 8.69
N GLU A 108 21.46 2.47 8.43
CA GLU A 108 21.24 1.31 9.30
C GLU A 108 19.78 1.07 9.69
N VAL A 109 18.84 1.45 8.81
CA VAL A 109 17.39 1.29 9.01
C VAL A 109 16.75 0.51 7.86
N TRP A 110 15.61 -0.12 8.15
CA TRP A 110 14.77 -0.73 7.13
C TRP A 110 13.96 0.31 6.35
N GLN A 111 13.72 0.05 5.08
CA GLN A 111 12.86 0.85 4.21
C GLN A 111 11.84 -0.08 3.54
N LEU A 112 10.57 0.29 3.62
CA LEU A 112 9.51 -0.32 2.83
C LEU A 112 9.41 0.40 1.50
N ILE A 113 9.54 -0.34 0.40
CA ILE A 113 9.45 0.19 -0.96
C ILE A 113 8.20 -0.42 -1.58
N PRO A 114 7.11 0.35 -1.77
CA PRO A 114 5.89 -0.18 -2.32
C PRO A 114 6.01 -0.33 -3.85
N THR A 115 5.31 -1.31 -4.40
CA THR A 115 5.35 -1.67 -5.82
C THR A 115 3.94 -1.94 -6.35
N ASP A 116 3.80 -2.17 -7.65
CA ASP A 116 2.61 -2.79 -8.26
C ASP A 116 1.26 -2.16 -7.83
N PHE A 117 1.06 -0.90 -8.24
CA PHE A 117 -0.14 -0.09 -7.95
C PHE A 117 -1.21 -0.21 -9.07
N ASP A 118 -1.25 -1.31 -9.81
CA ASP A 118 -2.22 -1.52 -10.90
C ASP A 118 -3.65 -1.78 -10.39
N HIS A 119 -3.78 -2.32 -9.17
CA HIS A 119 -5.02 -2.56 -8.46
C HIS A 119 -5.48 -1.40 -7.57
N THR A 120 -5.48 -0.19 -8.13
CA THR A 120 -5.81 1.06 -7.41
C THR A 120 -6.98 1.82 -8.02
N PHE A 121 -7.37 2.93 -7.39
CA PHE A 121 -8.39 3.89 -7.85
C PHE A 121 -9.73 3.23 -8.22
N ASN A 122 -10.13 2.23 -7.43
CA ASN A 122 -11.38 1.50 -7.59
C ASN A 122 -11.49 0.62 -8.85
N ASN A 123 -10.38 0.07 -9.35
CA ASN A 123 -10.37 -0.82 -10.52
C ASN A 123 -11.43 -1.95 -10.45
N ASN A 124 -11.87 -2.39 -9.26
CA ASN A 124 -12.98 -3.35 -9.06
C ASN A 124 -13.86 -3.14 -7.80
N GLY A 125 -13.75 -2.02 -7.09
CA GLY A 125 -14.36 -1.83 -5.76
C GLY A 125 -15.70 -1.06 -5.76
N ASN A 126 -16.13 -0.66 -4.56
CA ASN A 126 -17.31 0.17 -4.38
C ASN A 126 -16.90 1.64 -4.21
N ARG A 127 -17.66 2.56 -4.81
CA ARG A 127 -17.46 4.00 -4.64
C ARG A 127 -17.50 4.42 -3.18
N SER A 128 -18.31 3.76 -2.35
CA SER A 128 -18.37 3.98 -0.90
C SER A 128 -17.04 3.75 -0.18
N ASP A 129 -16.08 3.05 -0.78
CA ASP A 129 -14.79 2.75 -0.14
C ASP A 129 -13.97 4.02 0.13
N VAL A 130 -14.26 5.13 -0.55
CA VAL A 130 -13.66 6.44 -0.25
C VAL A 130 -14.09 7.01 1.11
N GLU A 131 -15.22 6.54 1.64
CA GLU A 131 -15.75 6.93 2.95
C GLU A 131 -15.18 6.06 4.08
N THR A 132 -14.66 4.87 3.76
CA THR A 132 -13.97 4.01 4.73
C THR A 132 -12.74 4.74 5.26
N THR A 133 -12.73 5.01 6.56
CA THR A 133 -11.62 5.67 7.26
C THR A 133 -10.39 4.77 7.32
N TYR A 134 -9.18 5.35 7.42
CA TYR A 134 -7.95 4.55 7.54
C TYR A 134 -7.98 3.60 8.74
N LYS A 135 -8.64 4.00 9.86
CA LYS A 135 -8.83 3.16 11.07
C LYS A 135 -9.69 1.92 10.82
N LYS A 136 -10.58 1.97 9.81
CA LYS A 136 -11.41 0.85 9.37
C LYS A 136 -10.83 0.13 8.15
N TYR A 137 -9.98 0.80 7.38
CA TYR A 137 -9.46 0.30 6.11
C TYR A 137 -8.80 -1.07 6.27
N GLY A 138 -7.75 -1.22 7.09
CA GLY A 138 -7.10 -2.51 7.33
C GLY A 138 -7.97 -3.54 8.07
N LYS A 139 -8.99 -3.07 8.81
CA LYS A 139 -9.88 -3.92 9.62
C LYS A 139 -11.11 -4.44 8.86
N ALA A 140 -11.39 -3.93 7.67
CA ALA A 140 -12.59 -4.24 6.89
C ALA A 140 -12.54 -5.61 6.19
N ILE A 141 -11.49 -6.42 6.37
CA ILE A 141 -11.30 -7.70 5.68
C ILE A 141 -11.94 -8.87 6.45
N PRO A 142 -12.90 -9.59 5.85
CA PRO A 142 -13.35 -10.90 6.29
C PRO A 142 -12.56 -11.98 5.53
N VAL A 143 -11.35 -12.34 5.99
CA VAL A 143 -10.64 -13.50 5.46
C VAL A 143 -10.12 -14.33 6.63
N GLY A 144 -10.81 -15.43 6.93
CA GLY A 144 -10.24 -16.66 7.49
C GLY A 144 -9.35 -16.57 8.74
N GLY A 145 -9.68 -15.68 9.68
CA GLY A 145 -8.83 -15.40 10.85
C GLY A 145 -7.95 -14.19 10.58
N LYS A 146 -8.12 -13.13 11.38
CA LYS A 146 -7.46 -11.83 11.22
C LYS A 146 -5.95 -12.05 11.07
N PRO A 147 -5.33 -11.81 9.90
CA PRO A 147 -3.90 -11.70 9.86
C PRO A 147 -3.54 -10.52 10.75
N ASP A 148 -2.68 -10.76 11.74
CA ASP A 148 -2.02 -9.68 12.44
C ASP A 148 -1.06 -9.00 11.45
N PHE A 149 -1.14 -7.67 11.35
CA PHE A 149 -0.25 -6.84 10.54
C PHE A 149 0.50 -5.94 11.52
N PRO A 150 1.54 -6.45 12.22
CA PRO A 150 2.13 -5.75 13.36
C PRO A 150 2.62 -4.36 13.00
N LEU A 151 3.15 -4.17 11.78
CA LEU A 151 3.67 -2.87 11.36
C LEU A 151 2.57 -1.81 11.24
N VAL A 152 1.39 -2.16 10.73
CA VAL A 152 0.23 -1.25 10.69
C VAL A 152 -0.40 -1.12 12.08
N ASN A 153 -0.63 -2.23 12.76
CA ASN A 153 -1.33 -2.26 14.04
C ASN A 153 -0.54 -1.47 15.09
N LYS A 154 0.72 -1.83 15.32
CA LYS A 154 1.53 -1.26 16.38
C LYS A 154 2.00 0.16 16.03
N VAL A 155 2.47 0.39 14.80
CA VAL A 155 3.08 1.68 14.42
C VAL A 155 2.04 2.71 13.96
N ILE A 156 0.90 2.31 13.40
CA ILE A 156 -0.11 3.29 12.94
C ILE A 156 -1.33 3.32 13.85
N TYR A 157 -1.90 2.18 14.25
CA TYR A 157 -3.18 2.19 14.98
C TYR A 157 -3.05 2.35 16.48
N GLU A 158 -2.04 1.75 17.10
CA GLU A 158 -1.96 1.62 18.57
C GLU A 158 -1.11 2.71 19.21
N ASN A 159 -0.01 3.12 18.56
CA ASN A 159 0.87 4.14 19.10
C ASN A 159 0.42 5.56 18.73
N LYS A 160 0.21 6.40 19.74
CA LYS A 160 -0.34 7.75 19.58
C LYS A 160 0.59 8.71 18.85
N ASP A 161 1.90 8.62 19.11
CA ASP A 161 2.88 9.57 18.58
C ASP A 161 3.05 9.36 17.07
N THR A 162 3.25 8.12 16.65
CA THR A 162 3.37 7.77 15.23
C THR A 162 2.03 7.86 14.49
N ASN A 163 0.90 7.61 15.16
CA ASN A 163 -0.43 7.84 14.58
C ASN A 163 -0.65 9.32 14.24
N ARG A 164 -0.25 10.24 15.13
CA ARG A 164 -0.33 11.68 14.88
C ARG A 164 0.51 12.09 13.66
N GLU A 165 1.71 11.54 13.52
CA GLU A 165 2.55 11.75 12.33
C GLU A 165 1.87 11.22 11.05
N PHE A 166 1.26 10.03 11.11
CA PHE A 166 0.51 9.47 10.00
C PHE A 166 -0.66 10.37 9.59
N GLU A 167 -1.46 10.84 10.55
CA GLU A 167 -2.59 11.74 10.30
C GLU A 167 -2.14 13.06 9.68
N ASN A 168 -1.03 13.64 10.16
CA ASN A 168 -0.42 14.84 9.57
C ASN A 168 0.02 14.61 8.12
N ILE A 169 0.71 13.51 7.84
CA ILE A 169 1.16 13.13 6.50
C ILE A 169 -0.04 12.92 5.59
N LEU A 170 -1.04 12.17 6.03
CA LEU A 170 -2.25 11.87 5.26
C LEU A 170 -3.02 13.15 4.92
N LEU A 171 -3.22 14.04 5.88
CA LEU A 171 -3.90 15.32 5.67
C LEU A 171 -3.13 16.24 4.72
N THR A 172 -1.81 16.36 4.93
CA THR A 172 -0.93 17.20 4.10
C THR A 172 -0.86 16.68 2.67
N THR A 173 -0.72 15.36 2.50
CA THR A 173 -0.69 14.70 1.19
C THR A 173 -2.01 14.91 0.47
N THR A 174 -3.15 14.75 1.16
CA THR A 174 -4.48 14.95 0.58
C THR A 174 -4.67 16.39 0.08
N LYS A 175 -4.38 17.38 0.94
CA LYS A 175 -4.57 18.80 0.61
C LYS A 175 -3.57 19.31 -0.42
N GLY A 176 -2.32 18.84 -0.35
CA GLY A 176 -1.21 19.35 -1.14
C GLY A 176 -1.06 18.69 -2.50
N VAL A 177 -1.23 17.37 -2.59
CA VAL A 177 -0.92 16.61 -3.82
C VAL A 177 -2.04 15.69 -4.30
N PHE A 178 -2.81 15.06 -3.42
CA PHE A 178 -3.84 14.09 -3.80
C PHE A 178 -5.22 14.76 -3.91
N ASN A 179 -5.36 15.64 -4.89
CA ASN A 179 -6.62 16.30 -5.21
C ASN A 179 -6.69 16.65 -6.70
N ASN A 180 -7.89 16.87 -7.22
CA ASN A 180 -8.10 17.14 -8.65
C ASN A 180 -7.40 18.41 -9.14
N GLY A 181 -7.27 19.44 -8.29
CA GLY A 181 -6.58 20.68 -8.65
C GLY A 181 -5.10 20.47 -9.01
N VAL A 182 -4.49 19.38 -8.54
CA VAL A 182 -3.09 19.01 -8.84
C VAL A 182 -3.02 17.83 -9.81
N LEU A 183 -3.78 16.76 -9.55
CA LEU A 183 -3.63 15.50 -10.28
C LEU A 183 -4.29 15.52 -11.66
N ASP A 184 -5.34 16.30 -11.89
CA ASP A 184 -6.05 16.27 -13.16
C ASP A 184 -5.14 16.65 -14.34
N ALA A 185 -4.30 17.69 -14.18
CA ALA A 185 -3.36 18.09 -15.22
C ALA A 185 -2.35 16.98 -15.56
N ARG A 186 -1.88 16.22 -14.56
CA ARG A 186 -0.97 15.09 -14.79
C ARG A 186 -1.68 13.92 -15.46
N ILE A 187 -2.92 13.63 -15.05
CA ILE A 187 -3.76 12.60 -15.65
C ILE A 187 -4.03 12.94 -17.12
N ASP A 188 -4.42 14.19 -17.41
CA ASP A 188 -4.74 14.63 -18.76
C ASP A 188 -3.52 14.61 -19.67
N ALA A 189 -2.33 14.94 -19.16
CA ALA A 189 -1.09 14.78 -19.90
C ALA A 189 -0.80 13.32 -20.27
N TYR A 190 -1.00 12.37 -19.36
CA TYR A 190 -0.86 10.95 -19.67
C TYR A 190 -1.92 10.45 -20.64
N VAL A 191 -3.17 10.88 -20.49
CA VAL A 191 -4.25 10.56 -21.44
C VAL A 191 -3.86 11.05 -22.84
N ALA A 192 -3.48 12.32 -22.97
CA ALA A 192 -3.05 12.88 -24.26
C ALA A 192 -1.86 12.11 -24.86
N GLN A 193 -0.95 11.61 -24.03
CA GLN A 193 0.19 10.81 -24.48
C GLN A 193 -0.22 9.43 -25.04
N ILE A 194 -1.17 8.73 -24.40
CA ILE A 194 -1.46 7.32 -24.72
C ILE A 194 -2.76 7.09 -25.50
N GLU A 195 -3.63 8.10 -25.60
CA GLU A 195 -4.99 7.91 -26.11
C GLU A 195 -5.01 7.40 -27.56
N GLN A 196 -4.11 7.89 -28.41
CA GLN A 196 -3.99 7.42 -29.79
C GLN A 196 -3.59 5.95 -29.85
N ASP A 197 -2.63 5.53 -29.02
CA ASP A 197 -2.17 4.13 -28.96
C ASP A 197 -3.27 3.22 -28.41
N VAL A 198 -4.04 3.68 -27.42
CA VAL A 198 -5.21 2.96 -26.89
C VAL A 198 -6.28 2.80 -27.97
N ALA A 199 -6.56 3.86 -28.74
CA ALA A 199 -7.54 3.80 -29.83
C ALA A 199 -7.09 2.84 -30.94
N TRP A 200 -5.80 2.87 -31.30
CA TRP A 200 -5.20 1.93 -32.24
C TRP A 200 -5.28 0.49 -31.72
N ASP A 201 -4.90 0.24 -30.47
CA ASP A 201 -4.94 -1.10 -29.86
C ASP A 201 -6.37 -1.67 -29.86
N TYR A 202 -7.38 -0.87 -29.53
CA TYR A 202 -8.78 -1.30 -29.58
C TYR A 202 -9.32 -1.53 -31.00
N SER A 203 -8.68 -0.96 -32.04
CA SER A 203 -9.08 -1.18 -33.44
C SER A 203 -8.61 -2.53 -34.01
N ILE A 204 -7.66 -3.21 -33.35
CA ILE A 204 -7.09 -4.47 -33.83
C ILE A 204 -8.14 -5.59 -33.76
N ASP A 205 -8.44 -6.21 -34.91
CA ASP A 205 -9.25 -7.41 -34.96
C ASP A 205 -8.52 -8.59 -34.29
N ARG A 206 -9.06 -9.00 -33.15
CA ARG A 206 -8.57 -10.15 -32.36
C ARG A 206 -9.50 -11.36 -32.44
N SER A 207 -10.51 -11.34 -33.31
CA SER A 207 -11.50 -12.42 -33.44
C SER A 207 -10.88 -13.80 -33.71
N HIS A 208 -9.70 -13.83 -34.35
CA HIS A 208 -8.96 -15.05 -34.67
C HIS A 208 -8.01 -15.52 -33.56
N ARG A 209 -7.97 -14.86 -32.39
CA ARG A 209 -7.10 -15.23 -31.27
C ARG A 209 -7.93 -15.78 -30.10
N PRO A 210 -7.65 -17.01 -29.61
CA PRO A 210 -8.36 -17.56 -28.47
C PRO A 210 -7.93 -16.84 -27.18
N GLY A 211 -8.72 -15.86 -26.74
CA GLY A 211 -8.47 -15.09 -25.52
C GLY A 211 -9.71 -14.33 -25.06
N LYS A 212 -9.68 -13.81 -23.83
CA LYS A 212 -10.77 -12.96 -23.31
C LYS A 212 -10.83 -11.68 -24.15
N ASN A 213 -12.00 -11.38 -24.70
CA ASN A 213 -12.28 -10.11 -25.37
C ASN A 213 -13.30 -9.31 -24.53
N PRO A 214 -12.84 -8.31 -23.74
CA PRO A 214 -13.73 -7.50 -22.91
C PRO A 214 -14.55 -6.46 -23.71
N ALA A 215 -14.34 -6.35 -25.03
CA ALA A 215 -15.00 -5.38 -25.91
C ALA A 215 -14.84 -3.92 -25.45
N TYR A 216 -13.66 -3.57 -24.93
CA TYR A 216 -13.34 -2.20 -24.54
C TYR A 216 -13.23 -1.28 -25.77
N THR A 217 -13.58 -0.02 -25.57
CA THR A 217 -13.57 1.02 -26.60
C THR A 217 -12.86 2.27 -26.08
N ILE A 218 -12.56 3.21 -26.97
CA ILE A 218 -12.05 4.53 -26.57
C ILE A 218 -13.02 5.27 -25.63
N ALA A 219 -14.34 5.05 -25.78
CA ALA A 219 -15.33 5.58 -24.87
C ALA A 219 -15.23 4.95 -23.48
N THR A 220 -14.94 3.64 -23.39
CA THR A 220 -14.67 2.96 -22.12
C THR A 220 -13.45 3.53 -21.42
N PHE A 221 -12.35 3.76 -22.15
CA PHE A 221 -11.15 4.41 -21.63
C PHE A 221 -11.43 5.83 -21.12
N ARG A 222 -12.09 6.68 -21.91
CA ARG A 222 -12.46 8.03 -21.47
C ARG A 222 -13.36 8.02 -20.23
N LYS A 223 -14.28 7.06 -20.15
CA LYS A 223 -15.18 6.88 -19.00
C LYS A 223 -14.44 6.42 -17.74
N SER A 224 -13.40 5.57 -17.85
CA SER A 224 -12.62 5.17 -16.68
C SER A 224 -11.81 6.33 -16.10
N ILE A 225 -11.51 7.37 -16.89
CA ILE A 225 -10.84 8.58 -16.41
C ILE A 225 -11.82 9.61 -15.85
N ASN A 226 -12.88 9.94 -16.61
CA ASN A 226 -13.75 11.10 -16.36
C ASN A 226 -15.19 10.75 -15.94
N GLY A 227 -15.54 9.46 -15.83
CA GLY A 227 -16.89 9.03 -15.48
C GLY A 227 -17.35 9.59 -14.12
N PRO A 228 -18.67 9.77 -13.91
CA PRO A 228 -19.19 10.33 -12.66
C PRO A 228 -19.04 9.37 -11.47
N ASP A 229 -18.93 8.07 -11.75
CA ASP A 229 -18.78 7.02 -10.76
C ASP A 229 -17.69 6.03 -11.17
N LYS A 230 -16.93 5.55 -10.17
CA LYS A 230 -15.78 4.62 -10.29
C LYS A 230 -14.67 5.03 -11.26
N SER A 231 -14.62 6.29 -11.68
CA SER A 231 -13.51 6.80 -12.48
C SER A 231 -12.33 7.23 -11.62
N LEU A 232 -11.15 7.32 -12.22
CA LEU A 232 -9.93 7.81 -11.59
C LEU A 232 -10.14 9.19 -10.94
N LYS A 233 -10.67 10.16 -11.70
CA LYS A 233 -10.88 11.53 -11.18
C LYS A 233 -11.97 11.59 -10.11
N ALA A 234 -13.04 10.79 -10.23
CA ALA A 234 -14.08 10.71 -9.21
C ALA A 234 -13.56 10.10 -7.91
N TRP A 235 -12.70 9.07 -7.98
CA TRP A 235 -12.04 8.49 -6.81
C TRP A 235 -11.21 9.54 -6.07
N ILE A 236 -10.31 10.22 -6.78
CA ILE A 236 -9.45 11.28 -6.24
C ILE A 236 -10.30 12.35 -5.55
N SER A 237 -11.35 12.83 -6.23
CA SER A 237 -12.27 13.83 -5.69
C SER A 237 -12.93 13.36 -4.39
N GLY A 238 -13.39 12.12 -4.36
CA GLY A 238 -14.05 11.55 -3.17
C GLY A 238 -13.13 11.44 -1.98
N ARG A 239 -11.92 10.91 -2.18
CA ARG A 239 -10.90 10.82 -1.13
C ARG A 239 -10.45 12.20 -0.65
N ALA A 240 -10.20 13.13 -1.57
CA ALA A 240 -9.84 14.50 -1.23
C ALA A 240 -10.89 15.20 -0.36
N LYS A 241 -12.17 14.93 -0.62
CA LYS A 241 -13.29 15.45 0.17
C LYS A 241 -13.48 14.74 1.51
N SER A 242 -13.33 13.42 1.57
CA SER A 242 -13.67 12.63 2.76
C SER A 242 -12.58 12.67 3.84
N VAL A 243 -11.31 12.58 3.46
CA VAL A 243 -10.19 12.38 4.39
C VAL A 243 -10.08 13.47 5.47
N PRO A 244 -10.24 14.78 5.19
CA PRO A 244 -10.20 15.80 6.23
C PRO A 244 -11.21 15.56 7.35
N GLY A 245 -12.42 15.08 7.02
CA GLY A 245 -13.46 14.77 7.99
C GLY A 245 -13.19 13.49 8.80
N GLN A 246 -12.31 12.61 8.32
CA GLN A 246 -11.97 11.35 8.99
C GLN A 246 -10.88 11.53 10.06
N ILE A 247 -10.05 12.57 9.94
CA ILE A 247 -8.93 12.86 10.84
C ILE A 247 -9.36 13.81 11.96
N GLY A 248 -10.31 14.72 11.71
CA GLY A 248 -10.77 15.73 12.68
C GLY A 248 -11.95 15.34 13.57
N GLY A 249 -12.45 14.10 13.51
CA GLY A 249 -13.70 13.67 14.16
C GLY A 249 -13.55 12.88 15.49
N SER A 250 -12.38 12.89 16.13
CA SER A 250 -12.15 12.15 17.40
C SER A 250 -11.87 13.05 18.60
N SER A 251 -12.39 14.28 18.58
CA SER A 251 -12.41 15.18 19.74
C SER A 251 -13.75 15.90 19.84
N ALA A 252 -14.70 15.22 20.44
CA ALA A 252 -15.77 15.74 21.29
C ALA A 252 -16.15 14.63 22.28
#